data_AF-A0A7Y0H0E5-F1
#
_entry.id   AF-A0A7Y0H0E5-F1
#
_cell.length_a   1.000
_cell.length_b   1.000
_cell.length_c   1.000
_cell.angle_alpha   90.00
_cell.angle_beta   90.00
_cell.angle_gamma   90.00
#
_symmetry.space_group_name_H-M   'P 1'
#
loop_
_entity.id
_entity.type
_entity.pdbx_description
1 polymer ?
#
loop_
_entity_poly.entity_id
_entity_poly.type
_entity_poly.pdbx_seq_one_letter_code
_entity_poly.pdbx_strand_id
1 'polypeptide(L)' 'MSADYAGNLTPQQAWDLLAADQRAVLVDVRTDAEWHFVGVPDTSSLGRRPALIEWSTYPSG' A
#
# COMPACT_ATOMS: atom_id res chain seq x y z
N MET A 1 13.94 12.13 -17.11
CA MET A 1 12.56 11.64 -17.15
C MET A 1 11.98 11.94 -15.78
N SER A 2 11.22 13.04 -15.66
CA SER A 2 10.44 13.27 -14.45
C SER A 2 9.37 12.20 -14.48
N ALA A 3 9.44 11.20 -13.61
CA ALA A 3 8.25 10.40 -13.34
C ALA A 3 7.27 11.41 -12.75
N ASP A 4 6.25 11.80 -13.51
CA ASP A 4 5.16 12.61 -12.97
C ASP A 4 4.70 11.90 -11.71
N TYR A 5 4.81 12.61 -10.57
CA TYR A 5 4.47 12.05 -9.28
C TYR A 5 3.01 11.57 -9.32
N ALA A 6 2.82 10.26 -9.39
CA ALA A 6 1.50 9.65 -9.41
C ALA A 6 0.83 9.67 -8.02
N GLY A 7 1.53 10.12 -6.98
CA GLY A 7 1.28 9.73 -5.59
C GLY A 7 0.09 10.39 -4.89
N ASN A 8 -0.85 11.00 -5.62
CA ASN A 8 -2.14 11.45 -5.08
C ASN A 8 -3.30 10.65 -5.71
N LEU A 9 -3.23 9.32 -5.63
CA LEU A 9 -4.35 8.46 -6.00
C LEU A 9 -5.34 8.36 -4.85
N THR A 10 -6.63 8.32 -5.19
CA THR A 10 -7.65 7.85 -4.26
C THR A 10 -7.49 6.34 -4.00
N PRO A 11 -8.02 5.81 -2.88
CA PRO A 11 -8.00 4.38 -2.61
C PRO A 11 -8.62 3.54 -3.75
N GLN A 12 -9.69 4.05 -4.38
CA GLN A 12 -10.32 3.38 -5.51
C GLN A 12 -9.40 3.31 -6.74
N GLN A 13 -8.72 4.41 -7.07
CA GLN A 13 -7.78 4.41 -8.20
C GLN A 13 -6.59 3.47 -7.96
N ALA A 14 -6.06 3.45 -6.73
CA ALA A 14 -4.99 2.51 -6.36
C ALA A 14 -5.47 1.05 -6.46
N TRP A 15 -6.71 0.77 -6.05
CA TRP A 15 -7.33 -0.55 -6.19
C TRP A 15 -7.49 -0.96 -7.65
N ASP A 16 -7.99 -0.07 -8.50
CA ASP A 16 -8.21 -0.35 -9.91
C ASP A 16 -6.89 -0.67 -10.62
N LEU A 17 -5.81 0.05 -10.30
CA LEU A 17 -4.47 -0.24 -10.81
C LEU A 17 -3.95 -1.61 -10.33
N LEU A 18 -4.13 -1.91 -9.05
CA LEU A 18 -3.72 -3.20 -8.48
C LEU A 18 -4.49 -4.36 -9.11
N ALA A 19 -5.78 -4.19 -9.39
CA ALA A 19 -6.62 -5.19 -10.03
C ALA A 19 -6.28 -5.38 -11.52
N ALA A 20 -5.93 -4.30 -12.23
CA ALA A 20 -5.66 -4.32 -13.67
C ALA A 20 -4.33 -4.98 -14.06
N ASP A 21 -3.28 -4.85 -13.24
CA ASP A 21 -1.97 -5.49 -13.49
C ASP A 21 -1.67 -6.56 -12.44
N GLN A 22 -1.56 -7.82 -12.87
CA GLN A 22 -1.22 -8.95 -11.99
C GLN A 22 0.19 -8.82 -11.39
N ARG A 23 1.09 -8.05 -12.02
CA ARG A 23 2.44 -7.78 -11.53
C ARG A 23 2.51 -6.57 -10.60
N ALA A 24 1.43 -5.81 -10.45
CA ALA A 24 1.37 -4.71 -9.50
C ALA A 24 1.41 -5.25 -8.05
N VAL A 25 2.10 -4.51 -7.18
CA VAL A 25 2.28 -4.82 -5.76
C VAL A 25 1.82 -3.62 -4.94
N LEU A 26 0.96 -3.87 -3.94
CA LEU A 26 0.61 -2.89 -2.93
C LEU A 26 1.60 -3.01 -1.77
N VAL A 27 2.31 -1.92 -1.47
CA VAL A 27 3.21 -1.82 -0.33
C VAL A 27 2.59 -0.87 0.69
N ASP A 28 2.28 -1.39 1.88
CA ASP A 28 1.85 -0.58 3.01
C ASP A 28 3.08 -0.19 3.81
N VAL A 29 3.38 1.11 3.81
CA VAL A 29 4.59 1.67 4.44
C VAL A 29 4.34 2.29 5.81
N ARG A 30 3.11 2.15 6.31
CA ARG A 30 2.71 2.62 7.64
C ARG A 30 3.46 1.83 8.73
N THR A 31 3.39 2.35 9.94
CA THR A 31 4.07 1.75 11.10
C THR A 31 3.43 0.44 11.53
N ASP A 32 4.20 -0.37 12.25
CA ASP A 32 3.68 -1.59 12.86
C ASP A 32 2.50 -1.30 13.80
N ALA A 33 2.58 -0.20 14.55
CA ALA A 33 1.49 0.25 15.42
C ALA A 33 0.21 0.52 14.62
N GLU A 34 0.29 1.22 13.49
CA GLU A 34 -0.86 1.49 12.64
C GLU A 34 -1.49 0.21 12.10
N TRP A 35 -0.70 -0.78 11.68
CA TRP A 35 -1.24 -2.07 11.24
C TRP A 35 -2.01 -2.78 12.34
N HIS A 36 -1.51 -2.73 13.58
CA HIS A 36 -2.16 -3.36 14.73
C HIS A 36 -3.43 -2.64 15.19
N PHE A 37 -3.43 -1.31 15.21
CA PHE A 37 -4.54 -0.52 15.77
C PHE A 37 -5.58 -0.09 14.73
N VAL A 38 -5.19 0.09 13.46
CA VAL A 38 -6.08 0.52 12.37
C VAL A 38 -6.44 -0.65 11.45
N GLY A 39 -5.51 -1.58 11.24
CA GLY A 39 -5.67 -2.69 10.31
C GLY A 39 -4.94 -2.45 8.98
N VAL A 40 -4.96 -3.49 8.14
CA VAL A 40 -4.25 -3.55 6.85
C VAL A 40 -5.22 -3.63 5.67
N PRO A 41 -4.82 -3.22 4.46
CA PRO A 41 -5.65 -3.37 3.27
C PRO A 41 -6.02 -4.83 3.01
N ASP A 42 -7.31 -5.10 2.81
CA ASP A 42 -7.78 -6.42 2.38
C ASP A 42 -7.71 -6.55 0.86
N THR A 43 -6.79 -7.38 0.37
CA THR A 43 -6.64 -7.71 -1.05
C THR A 43 -6.99 -9.18 -1.34
N SER A 44 -7.70 -9.86 -0.44
CA SER A 44 -8.03 -11.29 -0.55
C SER A 44 -8.79 -11.62 -1.83
N SER A 45 -9.68 -10.74 -2.29
CA SER A 45 -10.43 -10.88 -3.55
C SER A 45 -9.53 -10.87 -4.80
N LEU A 46 -8.31 -10.32 -4.69
CA LEU A 46 -7.31 -10.31 -5.76
C LEU A 46 -6.33 -11.48 -5.66
N GLY A 47 -6.52 -12.39 -4.70
CA GLY A 47 -5.66 -13.57 -4.48
C GLY A 47 -4.21 -13.23 -4.08
N ARG A 48 -3.97 -12.00 -3.61
CA ARG A 48 -2.65 -11.46 -3.30
C ARG A 48 -2.68 -10.81 -1.92
N ARG A 49 -1.50 -10.62 -1.30
CA ARG A 49 -1.36 -9.91 -0.02
C ARG A 49 -0.52 -8.66 -0.22
N PRO A 50 -0.81 -7.54 0.47
CA PRO A 50 0.07 -6.39 0.48
C PRO A 50 1.41 -6.76 1.14
N ALA A 51 2.48 -6.11 0.71
CA ALA A 51 3.75 -6.13 1.41
C ALA A 51 3.68 -5.09 2.54
N LEU A 52 3.83 -5.54 3.79
CA LEU A 52 3.87 -4.67 4.96
C LEU A 52 5.35 -4.35 5.24
N ILE A 53 5.79 -3.16 4.86
CA ILE A 53 7.20 -2.73 4.97
C ILE A 53 7.22 -1.33 5.57
N GLU A 54 7.39 -1.24 6.88
CA GLU A 54 7.49 0.03 7.58
C GLU A 54 8.70 0.83 7.03
N TRP A 55 8.46 2.07 6.60
CA TRP A 55 9.53 2.94 6.09
C TRP A 55 10.17 3.76 7.21
N SER A 56 9.38 4.26 8.16
CA SER A 56 9.87 5.02 9.31
C SER A 56 9.43 4.32 10.59
N THR A 57 10.38 4.02 11.46
CA THR A 57 10.09 3.33 12.72
C THR A 57 9.70 4.33 13.79
N TYR A 58 8.48 4.21 14.31
CA TYR A 58 8.03 5.00 15.45
C TYR A 58 8.71 4.52 16.74
N PRO A 59 9.11 5.42 17.68
CA PRO A 59 8.97 6.88 17.67
C PRO A 59 10.17 7.63 17.06
N SER A 60 11.15 6.91 16.50
CA SER A 60 12.47 7.44 16.17
C SER A 60 12.50 8.25 14.86
N GLY A 61 11.56 8.02 13.94
CA GLY A 61 11.43 8.79 12.70
C GLY A 61 12.51 8.48 11.69
#